data_AF-A0A7I0J9D7-F1
#
_entry.id   AF-A0A7I0J9D7-F1
#
_cell.length_a   1.000
_cell.length_b   1.000
_cell.length_c   1.000
_cell.angle_alpha   90.00
_cell.angle_beta   90.00
_cell.angle_gamma   90.00
#
_symmetry.space_group_name_H-M   'P 1'
#
loop_
_entity.id
_entity.type
_entity.pdbx_description
1 polymer ?
#
loop_
_entity_poly.entity_id
_entity_poly.type
_entity_poly.pdbx_seq_one_letter_code
_entity_poly.pdbx_strand_id
1 'polypeptide(L)'
;PTYFFSCVIPYDSQKFGSNAPTGMADFFDVKKFPGKRSLYKWGVSSWEAALLADGVAPASLYPLDLKRAHDKIAAFKENVVSYWGGGAESQSVLLNGEASMAIVWSTRAS
;
A
#
# COMPACT_ATOMS: atom_id res chain seq x y z
N PRO A 1 -7.52 -15.14 -20.17
CA PRO A 1 -7.12 -14.26 -19.05
C PRO A 1 -6.46 -12.98 -19.60
N THR A 2 -7.25 -11.92 -19.81
CA THR A 2 -6.87 -10.79 -20.69
C THR A 2 -6.24 -9.60 -19.96
N TYR A 3 -6.07 -9.64 -18.63
CA TYR A 3 -5.37 -8.61 -17.87
C TYR A 3 -4.60 -9.23 -16.70
N PHE A 4 -3.27 -9.06 -16.70
CA PHE A 4 -2.42 -9.26 -15.53
C PHE A 4 -2.06 -7.87 -14.99
N PHE A 5 -2.54 -7.53 -13.79
CA PHE A 5 -2.11 -6.33 -13.08
C PHE A 5 -1.22 -6.76 -11.93
N SER A 6 -0.06 -6.12 -11.77
CA SER A 6 0.78 -6.27 -10.58
C SER A 6 0.58 -5.04 -9.70
N CYS A 7 0.34 -5.20 -8.41
CA CYS A 7 0.35 -4.05 -7.50
C CYS A 7 1.81 -3.66 -7.24
N VAL A 8 2.21 -2.48 -7.71
CA VAL A 8 3.54 -1.90 -7.46
C VAL A 8 3.42 -0.82 -6.39
N ILE A 9 4.50 -0.60 -5.66
CA ILE A 9 4.57 0.41 -4.60
C ILE A 9 5.48 1.54 -5.09
N PRO A 10 4.96 2.56 -5.80
CA PRO A 10 5.71 3.79 -6.01
C PRO A 10 6.01 4.46 -4.67
N TYR A 11 7.25 4.92 -4.54
CA TYR A 11 7.76 5.62 -3.38
C TYR A 11 8.49 6.88 -3.82
N ASP A 12 8.51 7.89 -2.96
CA ASP A 12 9.29 9.11 -3.16
C ASP A 12 10.79 8.80 -3.03
N SER A 13 11.49 8.75 -4.16
CA SER A 13 12.92 8.43 -4.22
C SER A 13 13.80 9.52 -3.58
N GLN A 14 13.32 10.76 -3.46
CA GLN A 14 14.03 11.81 -2.72
C GLN A 14 13.96 11.59 -1.21
N LYS A 15 12.84 11.07 -0.70
CA LYS A 15 12.66 10.77 0.72
C LYS A 15 13.31 9.44 1.14
N PHE A 16 13.22 8.43 0.30
CA PHE A 16 13.63 7.08 0.68
C PHE A 16 14.97 6.64 0.10
N GLY A 17 15.45 7.28 -0.98
CA GLY A 17 16.78 7.06 -1.55
C GLY A 17 17.12 5.56 -1.68
N SER A 18 18.18 5.13 -0.99
CA SER A 18 18.66 3.74 -0.96
C SER A 18 17.79 2.79 -0.12
N ASN A 19 16.97 3.32 0.79
CA ASN A 19 16.06 2.56 1.63
C ASN A 19 14.71 2.44 0.94
N ALA A 20 14.66 1.79 -0.22
CA ALA A 20 13.41 1.54 -0.92
C ALA A 20 12.57 0.50 -0.14
N PRO A 21 11.25 0.69 0.00
CA PRO A 21 10.36 -0.33 0.56
C PRO A 21 10.37 -1.55 -0.35
N THR A 22 10.67 -2.72 0.21
CA THR A 22 10.82 -3.97 -0.57
C THR A 22 9.60 -4.87 -0.52
N GLY A 23 8.63 -4.53 0.35
CA GLY A 23 7.43 -5.32 0.51
C GLY A 23 6.33 -4.60 1.26
N MET A 24 5.26 -5.34 1.50
CA MET A 24 4.04 -4.78 2.07
C MET A 24 4.18 -4.48 3.58
N ALA A 25 5.05 -5.20 4.29
CA ALA A 25 5.38 -4.87 5.67
C ALA A 25 6.02 -3.48 5.79
N ASP A 26 6.95 -3.14 4.89
CA ASP A 26 7.60 -1.82 4.84
C ASP A 26 6.58 -0.70 4.55
N PHE A 27 5.53 -0.96 3.75
CA PHE A 27 4.47 0.01 3.47
C PHE A 27 3.72 0.46 4.73
N PHE A 28 3.39 -0.49 5.61
CA PHE A 28 2.69 -0.24 6.87
C PHE A 28 3.63 0.19 8.01
N ASP A 29 4.95 0.08 7.84
CA ASP A 29 5.92 0.53 8.83
C ASP A 29 6.18 2.04 8.72
N VAL A 30 5.34 2.82 9.39
CA VAL A 30 5.49 4.28 9.47
C VAL A 30 6.72 4.73 10.26
N LYS A 31 7.31 3.86 11.10
CA LYS A 31 8.49 4.19 11.89
C LYS A 31 9.74 4.12 11.03
N LYS A 32 9.86 3.06 10.22
CA LYS A 32 10.96 2.87 9.29
C LYS A 32 10.83 3.77 8.04
N PHE A 33 9.61 3.96 7.57
CA PHE A 33 9.30 4.81 6.43
C PHE A 33 8.36 5.94 6.86
N PRO A 34 8.87 7.09 7.35
CA PRO A 34 8.00 8.20 7.74
C PRO A 34 7.31 8.79 6.50
N GLY A 35 6.01 9.11 6.62
CA GLY A 35 5.23 9.73 5.54
C GLY A 35 3.74 9.41 5.58
N LYS A 36 2.96 10.07 4.73
CA LYS A 36 1.56 9.69 4.50
C LYS A 36 1.45 8.67 3.37
N ARG A 37 0.42 7.83 3.41
CA ARG A 37 0.19 6.74 2.44
C ARG A 37 -1.05 6.96 1.62
N SER A 38 -1.06 6.39 0.43
CA SER A 38 -2.25 6.30 -0.41
C SER A 38 -2.60 4.83 -0.67
N LEU A 39 -3.82 4.45 -0.30
CA LEU A 39 -4.32 3.07 -0.41
C LEU A 39 -5.42 2.98 -1.44
N TYR A 40 -5.56 1.81 -2.05
CA TYR A 40 -6.68 1.56 -2.94
C TYR A 40 -7.98 1.50 -2.12
N LYS A 41 -9.04 2.16 -2.61
CA LYS A 41 -10.34 2.23 -1.92
C LYS A 41 -10.97 0.84 -1.70
N TRP A 42 -10.62 -0.14 -2.51
CA TRP A 42 -11.18 -1.48 -2.44
C TRP A 42 -10.26 -2.44 -1.69
N GLY A 43 -10.85 -3.35 -0.91
CA GLY A 43 -10.14 -4.27 -0.02
C GLY A 43 -9.20 -5.26 -0.71
N VAL A 44 -9.36 -5.43 -2.03
CA VAL A 44 -8.53 -6.34 -2.84
C VAL A 44 -7.08 -5.83 -2.85
N SER A 45 -6.14 -6.67 -2.42
CA SER A 45 -4.75 -6.34 -2.10
C SER A 45 -4.54 -5.67 -0.73
N SER A 46 -5.49 -4.86 -0.25
CA SER A 46 -5.35 -4.15 1.04
C SER A 46 -5.44 -5.10 2.25
N TRP A 47 -6.27 -6.13 2.19
CA TRP A 47 -6.38 -7.12 3.26
C TRP A 47 -5.17 -8.03 3.33
N GLU A 48 -4.72 -8.55 2.19
CA GLU A 48 -3.50 -9.33 2.07
C GLU A 48 -2.30 -8.53 2.58
N ALA A 49 -2.25 -7.25 2.22
CA ALA A 49 -1.22 -6.32 2.65
C ALA A 49 -1.20 -6.09 4.15
N ALA A 50 -2.38 -5.89 4.74
CA ALA A 50 -2.53 -5.71 6.17
C ALA A 50 -2.09 -6.96 6.94
N LEU A 51 -2.44 -8.16 6.46
CA LEU A 51 -2.05 -9.43 7.09
C LEU A 51 -0.55 -9.69 6.97
N LEU A 52 0.04 -9.45 5.78
CA LEU A 52 1.48 -9.54 5.59
C LEU A 52 2.24 -8.55 6.48
N ALA A 53 1.73 -7.32 6.61
CA ALA A 53 2.28 -6.33 7.53
C ALA A 53 2.09 -6.68 9.00
N ASP A 54 1.11 -7.52 9.33
CA ASP A 54 0.92 -8.06 10.67
C ASP A 54 1.76 -9.32 10.94
N GLY A 55 2.65 -9.68 10.00
CA GLY A 55 3.60 -10.79 10.13
C GLY A 55 3.03 -12.14 9.72
N VAL A 56 1.84 -12.19 9.10
CA VAL A 56 1.29 -13.45 8.57
C VAL A 56 2.15 -13.92 7.40
N ALA A 57 2.54 -15.19 7.42
CA ALA A 57 3.30 -15.77 6.33
C ALA A 57 2.45 -15.80 5.04
N PRO A 58 3.02 -15.49 3.85
CA PRO A 58 2.30 -15.55 2.58
C PRO A 58 1.64 -16.91 2.32
N ALA A 59 2.27 -18.00 2.77
CA ALA A 59 1.75 -19.36 2.64
C ALA A 59 0.56 -19.66 3.57
N SER A 60 0.37 -18.88 4.63
CA SER A 60 -0.72 -19.03 5.62
C SER A 60 -1.73 -17.89 5.53
N LEU A 61 -1.72 -17.13 4.43
CA LEU A 61 -2.60 -15.98 4.24
C LEU A 61 -4.07 -16.40 4.08
N TYR A 62 -4.30 -17.61 3.57
CA TYR A 62 -5.63 -18.17 3.39
C TYR A 62 -5.93 -19.25 4.44
N PRO A 63 -7.13 -19.26 5.03
CA PRO A 63 -8.23 -18.31 4.84
C PRO A 63 -7.92 -16.91 5.40
N LEU A 64 -8.38 -15.86 4.71
CA LEU A 64 -8.11 -14.47 5.10
C LEU A 64 -8.78 -14.13 6.43
N ASP A 65 -7.99 -13.73 7.43
CA ASP A 65 -8.51 -13.17 8.68
C ASP A 65 -8.93 -11.71 8.45
N LEU A 66 -10.16 -11.53 7.96
CA LEU A 66 -10.72 -10.21 7.66
C LEU A 66 -10.82 -9.32 8.91
N LYS A 67 -11.01 -9.90 10.09
CA LYS A 67 -11.08 -9.13 11.34
C LYS A 67 -9.72 -8.51 11.63
N ARG A 68 -8.65 -9.32 11.61
CA ARG A 68 -7.28 -8.87 11.83
C ARG A 68 -6.84 -7.87 10.77
N ALA A 69 -7.19 -8.11 9.51
CA ALA A 69 -6.92 -7.18 8.41
C ALA A 69 -7.61 -5.83 8.63
N HIS A 70 -8.89 -5.83 9.00
CA HIS A 70 -9.65 -4.62 9.29
C HIS A 70 -9.10 -3.86 10.50
N ASP A 71 -8.76 -4.54 11.59
CA ASP A 71 -8.19 -3.91 12.79
C ASP A 71 -6.87 -3.20 12.45
N LYS A 72 -6.01 -3.83 11.64
CA LYS A 72 -4.75 -3.22 11.19
C LYS A 72 -4.96 -2.03 10.25
N ILE A 73 -5.87 -2.13 9.28
CA ILE A 73 -6.22 -1.03 8.37
C ILE A 73 -6.83 0.13 9.15
N ALA A 74 -7.67 -0.14 10.14
CA ALA A 74 -8.28 0.86 11.00
C ALA A 74 -7.22 1.60 11.83
N ALA A 75 -6.27 0.88 12.44
CA ALA A 75 -5.14 1.47 13.14
C ALA A 75 -4.22 2.29 12.21
N PHE A 76 -4.12 1.89 10.93
CA PHE A 76 -3.28 2.58 9.96
C PHE A 76 -3.96 3.78 9.29
N LYS A 77 -5.29 3.89 9.39
CA LYS A 77 -6.12 4.89 8.68
C LYS A 77 -5.63 6.33 8.87
N GLU A 78 -5.13 6.69 10.04
CA GLU A 78 -4.61 8.05 10.32
C GLU A 78 -3.36 8.41 9.50
N ASN A 79 -2.63 7.40 9.02
CA ASN A 79 -1.46 7.55 8.17
C ASN A 79 -1.81 7.57 6.68
N VAL A 80 -3.08 7.37 6.32
CA VAL A 80 -3.57 7.34 4.95
C VAL A 80 -4.17 8.69 4.61
N VAL A 81 -3.62 9.38 3.60
CA VAL A 81 -4.12 10.69 3.15
C VAL A 81 -5.26 10.54 2.15
N SER A 82 -5.22 9.48 1.32
CA SER A 82 -6.23 9.26 0.29
C SER A 82 -6.49 7.77 0.07
N TYR A 83 -7.77 7.48 -0.18
CA TYR A 83 -8.26 6.17 -0.63
C TYR A 83 -8.67 6.29 -2.08
N TRP A 84 -7.71 6.07 -2.98
CA TRP A 84 -7.90 6.32 -4.40
C TRP A 84 -8.83 5.28 -5.02
N GLY A 85 -9.80 5.74 -5.81
CA GLY A 85 -10.75 4.88 -6.54
C GLY A 85 -10.30 4.56 -7.96
N GLY A 86 -9.46 5.41 -8.55
CA GLY A 86 -8.91 5.23 -9.90
C GLY A 86 -7.44 5.61 -9.97
N GLY A 87 -6.68 4.96 -10.86
CA GLY A 87 -5.22 5.11 -10.91
C GLY A 87 -4.70 6.53 -11.22
N ALA A 88 -5.54 7.42 -11.76
CA ALA A 88 -5.18 8.83 -11.94
C ALA A 88 -5.11 9.57 -10.60
N GLU A 89 -5.99 9.22 -9.66
CA GLU A 89 -6.03 9.83 -8.32
C GLU A 89 -4.81 9.41 -7.49
N SER A 90 -4.32 8.17 -7.65
CA SER A 90 -3.09 7.72 -6.98
C SER A 90 -1.83 8.41 -7.51
N GLN A 91 -1.75 8.70 -8.81
CA GLN A 91 -0.63 9.45 -9.39
C GLN A 91 -0.60 10.90 -8.88
N SER A 92 -1.75 11.57 -8.84
CA SER A 92 -1.81 12.98 -8.40
C SER A 92 -1.37 13.16 -6.94
N VAL A 93 -1.78 12.28 -6.02
CA VAL A 93 -1.37 12.39 -4.60
C VAL A 93 0.12 12.12 -4.37
N LEU A 94 0.75 11.31 -5.22
CA LEU A 94 2.20 11.11 -5.20
C LEU A 94 2.93 12.33 -5.78
N LEU A 95 2.47 12.85 -6.93
CA LEU A 95 3.06 14.01 -7.59
C LEU A 95 2.97 15.28 -6.73
N ASN A 96 1.86 15.46 -6.02
CA ASN A 96 1.68 16.57 -5.08
C ASN A 96 2.52 16.40 -3.79
N GLY A 97 3.16 15.25 -3.58
CA GLY A 97 3.91 14.94 -2.36
C GLY A 97 3.03 14.71 -1.12
N GLU A 98 1.71 14.66 -1.29
CA GLU A 98 0.74 14.40 -0.23
C GLU A 98 0.89 12.97 0.31
N ALA A 99 1.21 12.01 -0.56
CA ALA A 99 1.59 10.64 -0.19
C ALA A 99 3.06 10.41 -0.49
N SER A 100 3.80 9.84 0.47
CA SER A 100 5.20 9.43 0.29
C SER A 100 5.30 8.03 -0.32
N MET A 101 4.25 7.21 -0.16
CA MET A 101 4.12 5.88 -0.77
C MET A 101 2.66 5.62 -1.15
N ALA A 102 2.45 4.94 -2.27
CA ALA A 102 1.12 4.45 -2.66
C ALA A 102 1.21 3.01 -3.14
N ILE A 103 0.13 2.26 -3.00
CA ILE A 103 -0.06 1.04 -3.79
C ILE A 103 -0.74 1.47 -5.08
N VAL A 104 -0.20 1.13 -6.25
CA VAL A 104 -0.77 1.46 -7.57
C VAL A 104 -0.72 0.23 -8.46
N TRP A 105 -1.70 0.07 -9.34
CA TRP A 105 -1.63 -0.97 -10.36
C TRP A 105 -0.52 -0.69 -11.37
N SER A 106 0.28 -1.69 -11.72
CA SER A 106 1.45 -1.58 -12.60
C SER A 106 1.13 -0.99 -13.97
N THR A 107 -0.10 -1.16 -14.46
CA THR A 107 -0.60 -0.56 -15.72
C THR A 107 -0.76 0.96 -15.66
N ARG A 108 -0.56 1.58 -14.49
CA ARG A 108 -0.68 3.02 -14.22
C ARG A 108 0.56 3.59 -13.53
N ALA A 109 1.64 2.83 -13.46
CA ALA A 109 2.89 3.25 -12.81
C ALA A 109 3.94 3.81 -13.79
N SER A 110 3.57 3.99 -15.07
CA SER A 110 4.40 4.64 -16.10
C SER A 110 4.44 6.15 -15.93
#